data_AF-D9MSP6-F1
#
_entry.id   AF-D9MSP6-F1
#
_cell.length_a   1.000
_cell.length_b   1.000
_cell.length_c   1.000
_cell.angle_alpha   90.00
_cell.angle_beta   90.00
_cell.angle_gamma   90.00
#
_symmetry.space_group_name_H-M   'P 1'
#
loop_
_entity.id
_entity.type
_entity.pdbx_description
1 polymer ?
#
loop_
_entity_poly.entity_id
_entity_poly.type
_entity_poly.pdbx_seq_one_letter_code
_entity_poly.pdbx_strand_id
1 'polypeptide(L)'
;TNKYNLVKQVIGEFLPLPEITLSPAKRLAYGKVEVTPSLALLSTEGRAALAKGDTLVSVKPKSFEDLDMYSGLVLYETQLPSMDLDPALLKLDKLRDRAHVFVDQELVGTLSREAHIYSLPLSKGWGSTLQLLVEN
;
A
#
# COMPACT_ATOMS: atom_id res chain seq x y z
N THR A 1 8.07 21.31 23.38
CA THR A 1 6.60 21.50 23.34
C THR A 1 6.11 21.79 24.75
N ASN A 2 4.87 22.29 24.93
CA ASN A 2 4.34 22.51 26.29
C ASN A 2 4.35 21.21 27.14
N LYS A 3 4.00 20.08 26.53
CA LYS A 3 4.08 18.75 27.17
C LYS A 3 5.49 18.43 27.67
N TYR A 4 6.53 18.71 26.88
CA TYR A 4 7.92 18.53 27.32
C TYR A 4 8.24 19.34 28.59
N ASN A 5 7.83 20.61 28.64
CA ASN A 5 8.09 21.48 29.79
C ASN A 5 7.38 20.98 31.05
N LEU A 6 6.11 20.56 30.93
CA LEU A 6 5.33 20.03 32.07
C LEU A 6 5.91 18.72 32.60
N VAL A 7 6.31 17.79 31.71
CA VAL A 7 6.96 16.54 32.14
C VAL A 7 8.31 16.83 32.80
N LYS A 8 9.10 17.76 32.24
CA LYS A 8 10.36 18.21 32.84
C LYS A 8 10.15 18.77 34.25
N GLN A 9 9.11 19.58 34.44
CA GLN A 9 8.75 20.16 35.73
C GLN A 9 8.44 19.08 36.77
N VAL A 10 7.57 18.12 36.43
CA VAL A 10 7.20 17.03 37.35
C VAL A 10 8.42 16.18 37.73
N ILE A 11 9.30 15.85 36.78
CA ILE A 11 10.56 15.13 37.10
C ILE A 11 11.43 15.93 38.07
N GLY A 12 11.48 17.27 37.90
CA GLY A 12 12.24 18.17 38.74
C GLY A 12 11.77 18.29 40.19
N GLU A 13 10.53 17.86 40.48
CA GLU A 13 10.01 17.79 41.85
C GLU A 13 10.67 16.65 42.65
N PHE A 14 11.21 15.63 41.98
CA PHE A 14 11.78 14.43 42.61
C PHE A 14 13.28 14.26 42.39
N LEU A 15 13.82 14.80 41.30
CA LEU A 15 15.22 14.61 40.90
C LEU A 15 15.85 15.93 40.45
N PRO A 16 17.15 16.15 40.72
CA PRO A 16 17.86 17.29 40.16
C PRO A 16 17.86 17.20 38.63
N LEU A 17 17.49 18.31 37.97
CA LEU A 17 17.46 18.37 36.52
C LEU A 17 18.82 18.81 35.97
N PRO A 18 19.36 18.15 34.92
CA PRO A 18 20.54 18.63 34.23
C PRO A 18 20.25 19.91 33.46
N GLU A 19 21.28 20.73 33.27
CA GLU A 19 21.22 21.84 32.32
C GLU A 19 21.21 21.28 30.89
N ILE A 20 20.13 21.58 30.16
CA ILE A 20 19.95 21.16 28.77
C ILE A 20 19.72 22.40 27.92
N THR A 21 20.64 22.67 27.01
CA THR A 21 20.48 23.71 25.98
C THR A 21 19.71 23.12 24.80
N LEU A 22 18.54 23.69 24.50
CA LEU A 22 17.73 23.26 23.36
C LEU A 22 18.05 24.13 22.14
N SER A 23 18.50 23.49 21.06
CA SER A 23 18.72 24.14 19.76
C SER A 23 17.62 23.72 18.79
N PRO A 24 16.57 24.54 18.58
CA PRO A 24 15.48 24.17 17.69
C PRO A 24 15.97 24.13 16.23
N ALA A 25 15.58 23.09 15.51
CA ALA A 25 15.84 22.99 14.08
C ALA A 25 15.12 24.11 13.31
N LYS A 26 15.80 24.72 12.34
CA LYS A 26 15.21 25.69 11.43
C LYS A 26 14.21 24.99 10.52
N ARG A 27 12.98 25.50 10.45
CA ARG A 27 11.95 25.03 9.50
C ARG A 27 11.80 26.06 8.38
N LEU A 28 11.69 25.58 7.15
CA LEU A 28 11.51 26.41 5.96
C LEU A 28 10.25 25.97 5.21
N ALA A 29 9.50 26.94 4.68
CA ALA A 29 8.35 26.70 3.83
C ALA A 29 8.80 26.79 2.36
N TYR A 30 9.24 25.67 1.79
CA TYR A 30 9.79 25.61 0.43
C TYR A 30 8.78 25.94 -0.69
N GLY A 31 7.50 26.02 -0.38
CA GLY A 31 6.45 26.37 -1.34
C GLY A 31 5.92 25.15 -2.09
N LYS A 32 5.31 25.42 -3.24
CA LYS A 32 4.69 24.38 -4.09
C LYS A 32 5.75 23.75 -5.00
N VAL A 33 5.65 22.43 -5.18
CA VAL A 33 6.46 21.66 -6.12
C VAL A 33 5.50 21.02 -7.12
N GLU A 34 5.64 21.39 -8.38
CA GLU A 34 4.90 20.75 -9.47
C GLU A 34 5.51 19.37 -9.78
N VAL A 35 4.66 18.37 -9.95
CA VAL A 35 5.07 17.00 -10.30
C VAL A 35 4.39 16.56 -11.58
N THR A 36 5.12 15.84 -12.43
CA THR A 36 4.61 15.26 -13.67
C THR A 36 4.68 13.74 -13.61
N PRO A 37 3.67 13.00 -14.11
CA PRO A 37 3.76 11.55 -14.23
C PRO A 37 5.00 11.14 -15.03
N SER A 38 5.72 10.13 -14.56
CA SER A 38 6.96 9.65 -15.19
C SER A 38 6.82 8.22 -15.73
N LEU A 39 6.16 7.34 -14.97
CA LEU A 39 6.09 5.91 -15.27
C LEU A 39 4.77 5.34 -14.76
N ALA A 40 4.12 4.52 -15.58
CA ALA A 40 2.97 3.73 -15.16
C ALA A 40 3.46 2.51 -14.40
N LEU A 41 3.04 2.37 -13.14
CA LEU A 41 3.53 1.34 -12.21
C LEU A 41 3.42 -0.09 -12.78
N LEU A 42 2.31 -0.40 -13.44
CA LEU A 42 2.02 -1.75 -13.95
C LEU A 42 2.48 -1.97 -15.40
N SER A 43 3.06 -0.97 -16.07
CA SER A 43 3.60 -1.18 -17.43
C SER A 43 4.77 -2.14 -17.41
N THR A 44 5.17 -2.65 -18.58
CA THR A 44 6.35 -3.52 -18.71
C THR A 44 7.60 -2.84 -18.15
N GLU A 45 7.80 -1.56 -18.43
CA GLU A 45 8.92 -0.76 -17.95
C GLU A 45 8.79 -0.48 -16.44
N GLY A 46 7.59 -0.18 -15.96
CA GLY A 46 7.28 0.01 -14.53
C GLY A 46 7.67 -1.19 -13.70
N ARG A 47 7.22 -2.38 -14.14
CA ARG A 47 7.57 -3.65 -13.51
C ARG A 47 9.06 -3.93 -13.58
N ALA A 48 9.68 -3.73 -14.74
CA ALA A 48 11.12 -3.96 -14.89
C ALA A 48 11.97 -3.05 -14.01
N ALA A 49 11.53 -1.80 -13.78
CA ALA A 49 12.25 -0.84 -12.96
C ALA A 49 12.02 -1.02 -11.45
N LEU A 50 10.85 -1.51 -11.02
CA LEU A 50 10.42 -1.48 -9.63
C LEU A 50 10.30 -2.87 -8.98
N ALA A 51 10.13 -3.94 -9.76
CA ALA A 51 10.03 -5.28 -9.21
C ALA A 51 11.36 -5.73 -8.59
N LYS A 52 11.28 -6.39 -7.43
CA LYS A 52 12.43 -6.99 -6.76
C LYS A 52 12.40 -8.49 -6.94
N GLY A 53 13.39 -9.02 -7.66
CA GLY A 53 13.52 -10.46 -7.91
C GLY A 53 12.63 -10.95 -9.06
N ASP A 54 12.60 -12.28 -9.21
CA ASP A 54 11.86 -12.93 -10.28
C ASP A 54 10.40 -13.13 -9.92
N THR A 55 9.54 -13.23 -10.94
CA THR A 55 8.13 -13.56 -10.76
C THR A 55 7.99 -14.99 -10.22
N LEU A 56 7.30 -15.14 -9.09
CA LEU A 56 6.98 -16.44 -8.52
C LEU A 56 5.60 -16.91 -8.98
N VAL A 57 5.54 -18.10 -9.57
CA VAL A 57 4.28 -18.76 -9.92
C VAL A 57 3.85 -19.67 -8.77
N SER A 58 2.59 -19.53 -8.33
CA SER A 58 2.01 -20.40 -7.31
C SER A 58 0.53 -20.68 -7.57
N VAL A 59 0.07 -21.87 -7.15
CA VAL A 59 -1.35 -22.27 -7.27
C VAL A 59 -2.26 -21.43 -6.36
N LYS A 60 -1.73 -20.94 -5.25
CA LYS A 60 -2.44 -20.06 -4.31
C LYS A 60 -1.60 -18.82 -4.02
N PRO A 61 -2.24 -17.65 -3.76
CA PRO A 61 -1.52 -16.46 -3.36
C PRO A 61 -0.64 -16.73 -2.14
N LYS A 62 0.63 -16.33 -2.21
CA LYS A 62 1.59 -16.37 -1.10
C LYS A 62 1.45 -15.12 -0.23
N SER A 63 1.70 -15.25 1.07
CA SER A 63 1.75 -14.08 1.94
C SER A 63 2.99 -13.23 1.63
N PHE A 64 3.04 -12.00 2.15
CA PHE A 64 4.21 -11.12 2.05
C PHE A 64 5.44 -11.77 2.71
N GLU A 65 5.24 -12.45 3.83
CA GLU A 65 6.27 -13.16 4.58
C GLU A 65 6.80 -14.38 3.81
N ASP A 66 5.92 -15.14 3.14
CA ASP A 66 6.34 -16.25 2.26
C ASP A 66 7.18 -15.77 1.07
N LEU A 67 7.04 -14.50 0.68
CA LEU A 67 7.79 -13.85 -0.41
C LEU A 67 9.04 -13.10 0.11
N ASP A 68 9.34 -13.16 1.41
CA ASP A 68 10.42 -12.41 2.07
C ASP A 68 10.33 -10.89 1.82
N MET A 69 9.10 -10.37 1.78
CA MET A 69 8.80 -8.96 1.52
C MET A 69 8.04 -8.34 2.69
N TYR A 70 8.77 -7.77 3.65
CA TYR A 70 8.20 -7.29 4.91
C TYR A 70 7.49 -5.93 4.84
N SER A 71 7.60 -5.18 3.74
CA SER A 71 6.95 -3.87 3.57
C SER A 71 6.76 -3.52 2.10
N GLY A 72 5.82 -2.62 1.82
CA GLY A 72 5.61 -2.05 0.48
C GLY A 72 4.46 -2.73 -0.26
N LEU A 73 4.71 -3.10 -1.53
CA LEU A 73 3.66 -3.50 -2.48
C LEU A 73 3.96 -4.85 -3.13
N VAL A 74 3.01 -5.78 -3.11
CA VAL A 74 3.06 -7.02 -3.93
C VAL A 74 2.01 -6.95 -5.01
N LEU A 75 2.41 -7.24 -6.25
CA LEU A 75 1.48 -7.48 -7.35
C LEU A 75 1.15 -8.97 -7.45
N TYR A 76 -0.10 -9.33 -7.22
CA TYR A 76 -0.64 -10.66 -7.55
C TYR A 76 -1.35 -10.59 -8.90
N GLU A 77 -1.09 -11.54 -9.78
CA GLU A 77 -1.65 -11.55 -11.13
C GLU A 77 -2.21 -12.94 -11.48
N THR A 78 -3.36 -12.98 -12.14
CA THR A 78 -3.94 -14.21 -12.66
C THR A 78 -4.82 -13.93 -13.89
N GLN A 79 -5.14 -14.96 -14.65
CA GLN A 79 -6.09 -14.85 -15.75
C GLN A 79 -7.52 -15.05 -15.23
N LEU A 80 -8.43 -14.17 -15.63
CA LEU A 80 -9.85 -14.27 -15.32
C LEU A 80 -10.42 -15.52 -16.01
N PRO A 81 -11.19 -16.35 -15.31
CA PRO A 81 -11.90 -17.45 -15.92
C PRO A 81 -13.04 -16.94 -16.81
N SER A 82 -13.59 -17.82 -17.65
CA SER A 82 -14.87 -17.53 -18.30
C SER A 82 -15.94 -17.28 -17.24
N MET A 83 -16.61 -16.13 -17.31
CA MET A 83 -17.68 -15.75 -16.40
C MET A 83 -19.03 -16.12 -17.00
N ASP A 84 -19.81 -16.89 -16.25
CA ASP A 84 -21.19 -17.23 -16.61
C ASP A 84 -22.19 -16.15 -16.16
N LEU A 85 -21.84 -15.39 -15.10
CA LEU A 85 -22.64 -14.31 -14.53
C LEU A 85 -22.02 -12.95 -14.85
N ASP A 86 -22.87 -11.94 -15.03
CA ASP A 86 -22.46 -10.56 -15.26
C ASP A 86 -23.36 -9.58 -14.45
N PRO A 87 -22.81 -8.85 -13.47
CA PRO A 87 -21.42 -8.91 -13.00
C PRO A 87 -21.13 -10.17 -12.17
N ALA A 88 -19.90 -10.68 -12.28
CA ALA A 88 -19.36 -11.67 -11.35
C ALA A 88 -18.77 -10.97 -10.13
N LEU A 89 -18.82 -11.60 -8.95
CA LEU A 89 -18.31 -10.99 -7.73
C LEU A 89 -16.88 -11.47 -7.43
N LEU A 90 -15.89 -10.56 -7.52
CA LEU A 90 -14.57 -10.80 -6.92
C LEU A 90 -14.71 -10.66 -5.41
N LYS A 91 -14.30 -11.67 -4.66
CA LYS A 91 -14.30 -11.66 -3.19
C LYS A 91 -12.96 -12.14 -2.65
N LEU A 92 -12.39 -11.40 -1.72
CA LEU A 92 -11.20 -11.80 -0.97
C LEU A 92 -11.61 -12.21 0.45
N ASP A 93 -11.44 -13.49 0.78
CA ASP A 93 -11.77 -14.00 2.12
C ASP A 93 -10.85 -13.43 3.20
N LYS A 94 -9.61 -13.11 2.83
CA LYS A 94 -8.61 -12.48 3.70
C LYS A 94 -7.84 -11.43 2.89
N LEU A 95 -7.82 -10.21 3.39
CA LEU A 95 -7.05 -9.10 2.84
C LEU A 95 -6.26 -8.43 3.96
N ARG A 96 -4.98 -8.13 3.70
CA ARG A 96 -4.07 -7.44 4.61
C ARG A 96 -3.16 -6.48 3.83
N ASP A 97 -3.40 -5.17 3.81
CA ASP A 97 -4.61 -4.49 4.34
C ASP A 97 -5.44 -3.82 3.24
N ARG A 98 -4.83 -3.41 2.13
CA ARG A 98 -5.51 -2.76 1.01
C ARG A 98 -5.10 -3.40 -0.31
N ALA A 99 -6.04 -3.56 -1.23
CA ALA A 99 -5.77 -4.03 -2.59
C ALA A 99 -6.35 -3.06 -3.61
N HIS A 100 -5.51 -2.56 -4.51
CA HIS A 100 -5.94 -1.89 -5.72
C HIS A 100 -6.18 -2.95 -6.80
N VAL A 101 -7.41 -3.00 -7.30
CA VAL A 101 -7.85 -4.03 -8.25
C VAL A 101 -7.79 -3.46 -9.65
N PHE A 102 -7.04 -4.13 -10.52
CA PHE A 102 -6.91 -3.79 -11.93
C PHE A 102 -7.38 -4.95 -12.81
N VAL A 103 -7.92 -4.61 -13.97
CA VAL A 103 -8.17 -5.54 -15.07
C VAL A 103 -7.44 -5.01 -16.30
N ASP A 104 -6.54 -5.80 -16.87
CA ASP A 104 -5.66 -5.40 -17.98
C ASP A 104 -4.99 -4.04 -17.76
N GLN A 105 -4.46 -3.83 -16.54
CA GLN A 105 -3.78 -2.62 -16.05
C GLN A 105 -4.68 -1.38 -15.82
N GLU A 106 -5.99 -1.49 -16.04
CA GLU A 106 -6.96 -0.42 -15.74
C GLU A 106 -7.50 -0.58 -14.33
N LEU A 107 -7.48 0.49 -13.53
CA LEU A 107 -7.96 0.48 -12.14
C LEU A 107 -9.49 0.38 -12.13
N VAL A 108 -10.02 -0.73 -11.61
CA VAL A 108 -11.46 -0.98 -11.54
C VAL A 108 -12.03 -0.82 -10.13
N GLY A 109 -11.19 -0.80 -9.10
CA GLY A 109 -11.66 -0.59 -7.74
C GLY A 109 -10.60 -0.77 -6.66
N THR A 110 -11.05 -0.74 -5.42
CA THR A 110 -10.19 -0.94 -4.24
C THR A 110 -10.94 -1.75 -3.20
N LEU A 111 -10.24 -2.72 -2.62
CA LEU A 111 -10.67 -3.48 -1.46
C LEU A 111 -9.86 -3.01 -0.25
N SER A 112 -10.48 -2.97 0.93
CA SER A 112 -9.86 -2.46 2.15
C SER A 112 -10.37 -3.21 3.37
N ARG A 113 -9.42 -3.69 4.17
CA ARG A 113 -9.70 -4.29 5.47
C ARG A 113 -10.29 -3.26 6.45
N GLU A 114 -9.71 -2.06 6.49
CA GLU A 114 -10.15 -0.97 7.37
C GLU A 114 -11.60 -0.55 7.07
N ALA A 115 -11.93 -0.36 5.78
CA ALA A 115 -13.27 0.02 5.36
C ALA A 115 -14.25 -1.16 5.31
N HIS A 116 -13.81 -2.39 5.63
CA HIS A 116 -14.60 -3.62 5.56
C HIS A 116 -15.15 -3.92 4.14
N ILE A 117 -14.38 -3.55 3.11
CA ILE A 117 -14.72 -3.75 1.69
C ILE A 117 -13.88 -4.92 1.16
N TYR A 118 -14.50 -6.11 1.07
CA TYR A 118 -13.83 -7.36 0.68
C TYR A 118 -14.30 -7.92 -0.66
N SER A 119 -15.20 -7.22 -1.35
CA SER A 119 -15.72 -7.66 -2.64
C SER A 119 -15.95 -6.52 -3.60
N LEU A 120 -15.79 -6.81 -4.89
CA LEU A 120 -15.96 -5.87 -5.99
C LEU A 120 -16.66 -6.60 -7.16
N PRO A 121 -17.75 -6.07 -7.72
CA PRO A 121 -18.33 -6.63 -8.94
C PRO A 121 -17.39 -6.38 -10.14
N LEU A 122 -17.14 -7.42 -10.93
CA LEU A 122 -16.41 -7.37 -12.19
C LEU A 122 -17.37 -7.73 -13.32
N SER A 123 -17.45 -6.87 -14.33
CA SER A 123 -18.29 -7.18 -15.50
C SER A 123 -17.58 -8.08 -16.49
N LYS A 124 -18.38 -8.87 -17.20
CA LYS A 124 -17.89 -9.68 -18.31
C LYS A 124 -17.37 -8.75 -19.42
N GLY A 125 -16.18 -9.06 -19.94
CA GLY A 125 -15.58 -8.32 -21.05
C GLY A 125 -14.71 -7.12 -20.66
N TRP A 126 -14.50 -6.84 -19.36
CA TRP A 126 -13.52 -5.84 -18.92
C TRP A 126 -12.08 -6.18 -19.32
N GLY A 127 -11.77 -7.45 -19.52
CA GLY A 127 -10.44 -7.90 -19.91
C GLY A 127 -10.20 -9.35 -19.54
N SER A 128 -8.94 -9.78 -19.63
CA SER A 128 -8.54 -11.16 -19.31
C SER A 128 -7.60 -11.28 -18.12
N THR A 129 -6.87 -10.23 -17.75
CA THR A 129 -5.86 -10.30 -16.68
C THR A 129 -6.35 -9.58 -15.44
N LEU A 130 -6.54 -10.31 -14.34
CA LEU A 130 -6.81 -9.74 -13.01
C LEU A 130 -5.50 -9.47 -12.29
N GLN A 131 -5.37 -8.26 -11.75
CA GLN A 131 -4.20 -7.79 -11.04
C GLN A 131 -4.63 -7.18 -9.70
N LEU A 132 -3.99 -7.61 -8.62
CA LEU A 132 -4.19 -7.09 -7.28
C LEU A 132 -2.87 -6.53 -6.79
N LEU A 133 -2.76 -5.20 -6.72
CA LEU A 133 -1.63 -4.55 -6.08
C LEU A 133 -1.97 -4.35 -4.60
N VAL A 134 -1.35 -5.15 -3.73
CA VAL A 134 -1.63 -5.22 -2.30
C VAL A 134 -0.60 -4.42 -1.53
N GLU A 135 -1.04 -3.71 -0.49
CA GLU A 135 -0.21 -2.90 0.41
C GLU A 135 -0.13 -3.56 1.80
N ASN A 136 1.10 -3.61 2.37
CA ASN A 136 1.40 -4.02 3.76
C ASN A 136 2.00 -2.85 4.54
#